data_AF-A0A937GQT6-F1
#
_entry.id   AF-A0A937GQT6-F1
#
_cell.length_a   1.000
_cell.length_b   1.000
_cell.length_c   1.000
_cell.angle_alpha   90.00
_cell.angle_beta   90.00
_cell.angle_gamma   90.00
#
_symmetry.space_group_name_H-M   'P 1'
#
loop_
_entity.id
_entity.type
_entity.pdbx_description
1 polymer ?
#
loop_
_entity_poly.entity_id
_entity_poly.type
_entity_poly.pdbx_seq_one_letter_code
_entity_poly.pdbx_strand_id
1 'polypeptide(L)'
;IAAYLIGSRITENEFKTIPVLEQPEQFGGFVSWNTYKINHLPKRYEKWYKGGVVTNPITWDQSPSGPKELHLGVLASDKKIYPNSLSVVKTDGMLWSTLPQIKKRFLLSFIRNYHFADVNLFWKDIQQNALLRIENWLNQNQD
;
A
#
# COMPACT_ATOMS: atom_id res chain seq x y z
N ILE A 1 2.13 4.63 17.15
CA ILE A 1 2.76 4.11 15.88
C ILE A 1 1.78 3.12 15.22
N ALA A 2 1.97 2.70 13.95
CA ALA A 2 0.91 2.09 13.11
C ALA A 2 0.98 0.57 12.90
N ALA A 3 -0.17 -0.08 12.70
CA ALA A 3 -0.28 -1.47 12.23
C ALA A 3 -0.45 -1.56 10.71
N TYR A 4 0.37 -2.36 10.02
CA TYR A 4 0.30 -2.58 8.57
C TYR A 4 -0.39 -3.93 8.29
N LEU A 5 -1.70 -3.89 8.07
CA LEU A 5 -2.55 -5.07 7.88
C LEU A 5 -2.70 -5.38 6.39
N ILE A 6 -1.59 -5.74 5.76
CA ILE A 6 -1.49 -5.88 4.31
C ILE A 6 -1.95 -7.27 3.86
N GLY A 7 -2.72 -7.33 2.78
CA GLY A 7 -2.98 -8.57 2.04
C GLY A 7 -4.27 -9.31 2.37
N SER A 8 -5.02 -8.87 3.38
CA SER A 8 -6.35 -9.37 3.69
C SER A 8 -7.39 -8.24 3.57
N ARG A 9 -8.67 -8.60 3.47
CA ARG A 9 -9.76 -7.63 3.62
C ARG A 9 -9.94 -7.33 5.10
N ILE A 10 -9.65 -6.08 5.45
CA ILE A 10 -9.93 -5.49 6.75
C ILE A 10 -11.01 -4.44 6.54
N THR A 11 -12.09 -4.48 7.33
CA THR A 11 -13.15 -3.46 7.25
C THR A 11 -12.83 -2.28 8.16
N GLU A 12 -13.43 -1.12 7.90
CA GLU A 12 -13.21 0.09 8.72
C GLU A 12 -13.60 -0.13 10.19
N ASN A 13 -14.64 -0.92 10.43
CA ASN A 13 -15.16 -1.24 11.77
C ASN A 13 -14.61 -2.56 12.34
N GLU A 14 -13.53 -3.11 11.77
CA GLU A 14 -12.92 -4.35 12.25
C GLU A 14 -12.47 -4.25 13.72
N PHE A 15 -11.98 -3.07 14.12
CA PHE A 15 -11.45 -2.82 15.46
C PHE A 15 -12.25 -1.74 16.18
N LYS A 16 -12.52 -1.95 17.47
CA LYS A 16 -13.27 -0.99 18.30
C LYS A 16 -12.49 0.29 18.61
N THR A 17 -11.16 0.21 18.69
CA THR A 17 -10.30 1.29 19.22
C THR A 17 -9.10 1.62 18.34
N ILE A 18 -8.92 0.92 17.22
CA ILE A 18 -7.78 1.12 16.32
C ILE A 18 -8.33 1.69 15.00
N PRO A 19 -8.25 3.00 14.78
CA PRO A 19 -8.85 3.64 13.60
C PRO A 19 -8.00 3.42 12.34
N VAL A 20 -8.59 3.63 11.16
CA VAL A 20 -7.84 3.76 9.91
C VAL A 20 -7.00 5.04 9.97
N LEU A 21 -5.75 4.96 9.50
CA LEU A 21 -4.88 6.13 9.37
C LEU A 21 -5.02 6.75 7.98
N GLU A 22 -5.30 8.04 7.94
CA GLU A 22 -5.65 8.80 6.75
C GLU A 22 -4.70 9.95 6.45
N GLN A 23 -3.70 10.17 7.30
CA GLN A 23 -2.63 11.13 7.10
C GLN A 23 -1.26 10.45 7.29
N PRO A 24 -0.21 10.95 6.62
CA PRO A 24 1.10 10.31 6.63
C PRO A 24 1.71 10.19 8.03
N GLU A 25 1.63 11.25 8.83
CA GLU A 25 2.21 11.37 10.17
C GLU A 25 1.35 10.77 11.29
N GLN A 26 0.07 10.48 11.02
CA GLN A 26 -0.83 9.88 12.01
C GLN A 26 -0.31 8.53 12.49
N PHE A 27 -0.50 8.26 13.77
CA PHE A 27 -0.05 7.05 14.44
C PHE A 27 -1.13 6.51 15.39
N GLY A 28 -1.00 5.26 15.85
CA GLY A 28 -1.94 4.65 16.81
C GLY A 28 -3.14 3.96 16.16
N GLY A 29 -3.13 3.80 14.84
CA GLY A 29 -4.16 3.14 14.05
C GLY A 29 -3.58 2.10 13.09
N PHE A 30 -4.34 1.76 12.04
CA PHE A 30 -3.92 0.80 11.03
C PHE A 30 -4.00 1.35 9.59
N VAL A 31 -3.24 0.72 8.70
CA VAL A 31 -3.32 0.85 7.25
C VAL A 31 -3.49 -0.53 6.64
N SER A 32 -4.17 -0.64 5.50
CA SER A 32 -4.42 -1.92 4.85
C SER A 32 -4.59 -1.73 3.35
N TRP A 33 -4.10 -2.70 2.57
CA TRP A 33 -4.35 -2.79 1.13
C TRP A 33 -4.06 -4.20 0.65
N ASN A 34 -4.53 -4.51 -0.56
CA ASN A 34 -4.17 -5.70 -1.32
C ASN A 34 -4.01 -5.30 -2.78
N THR A 35 -2.87 -5.59 -3.39
CA THR A 35 -2.54 -5.08 -4.72
C THR A 35 -2.91 -6.04 -5.84
N TYR A 36 -3.54 -5.51 -6.87
CA TYR A 36 -3.80 -6.20 -8.13
C TYR A 36 -3.38 -5.37 -9.32
N LYS A 37 -3.05 -6.04 -10.42
CA LYS A 37 -2.84 -5.38 -11.71
C LYS A 37 -4.12 -4.67 -12.12
N ILE A 38 -3.99 -3.41 -12.56
CA ILE A 38 -5.10 -2.58 -13.03
C ILE A 38 -5.96 -3.30 -14.09
N ASN A 39 -7.27 -3.03 -14.08
CA ASN A 39 -8.27 -3.61 -14.98
C ASN A 39 -8.39 -5.15 -14.90
N HIS A 40 -7.94 -5.77 -13.81
CA HIS A 40 -8.11 -7.20 -13.57
C HIS A 40 -8.76 -7.44 -12.21
N LEU A 41 -10.07 -7.74 -12.20
CA LEU A 41 -10.78 -8.13 -10.98
C LEU A 41 -10.62 -9.65 -10.72
N PRO A 42 -10.33 -10.08 -9.49
CA PRO A 42 -10.33 -11.50 -9.13
C PRO A 42 -11.75 -12.08 -9.18
N LYS A 43 -11.88 -13.37 -9.57
CA LYS A 43 -13.18 -14.06 -9.67
C LYS A 43 -14.02 -14.00 -8.38
N ARG A 44 -13.36 -13.93 -7.22
CA ARG A 44 -14.02 -13.89 -5.90
C ARG A 44 -13.92 -12.50 -5.24
N TYR A 45 -13.85 -11.45 -6.07
CA TYR A 45 -13.75 -10.04 -5.63
C TYR A 45 -14.81 -9.66 -4.58
N GLU A 46 -16.09 -9.91 -4.89
CA GLU A 46 -17.23 -9.60 -4.02
C GLU A 46 -17.12 -10.23 -2.62
N LYS A 47 -16.49 -11.41 -2.51
CA LYS A 47 -16.35 -12.13 -1.25
C LYS A 47 -15.13 -11.68 -0.43
N TRP A 48 -13.99 -11.52 -1.10
CA TRP A 48 -12.70 -11.40 -0.41
C TRP A 48 -12.10 -10.00 -0.38
N TYR A 49 -12.65 -9.04 -1.11
CA TYR A 49 -12.00 -7.73 -1.27
C TYR A 49 -12.98 -6.58 -0.98
N LYS A 50 -14.11 -6.55 -1.69
CA LYS A 50 -15.10 -5.46 -1.65
C LYS A 50 -15.46 -5.00 -0.24
N GLY A 51 -15.49 -3.69 -0.02
CA GLY A 51 -15.75 -3.07 1.28
C GLY A 51 -14.57 -3.12 2.26
N GLY A 52 -13.39 -3.53 1.80
CA GLY A 52 -12.16 -3.46 2.58
C GLY A 52 -11.55 -2.06 2.56
N VAL A 53 -10.79 -1.73 3.59
CA VAL A 53 -9.95 -0.53 3.66
C VAL A 53 -8.87 -0.60 2.58
N VAL A 54 -8.63 0.53 1.91
CA VAL A 54 -7.56 0.68 0.92
C VAL A 54 -6.77 1.95 1.20
N THR A 55 -5.62 1.80 1.84
CA THR A 55 -4.62 2.84 1.98
C THR A 55 -3.88 3.01 0.66
N ASN A 56 -3.59 4.26 0.28
CA ASN A 56 -2.69 4.56 -0.82
C ASN A 56 -1.25 4.64 -0.25
N PRO A 57 -0.38 3.65 -0.48
CA PRO A 57 0.96 3.63 0.09
C PRO A 57 1.93 4.61 -0.59
N ILE A 58 1.54 5.28 -1.67
CA ILE A 58 2.37 6.30 -2.33
C ILE A 58 2.20 7.66 -1.64
N THR A 59 0.97 8.00 -1.25
CA THR A 59 0.64 9.31 -0.68
C THR A 59 0.33 9.26 0.81
N TRP A 60 -0.04 8.10 1.34
CA TRP A 60 -0.46 7.85 2.73
C TRP A 60 -1.67 8.66 3.20
N ASP A 61 -2.37 9.29 2.26
CA ASP A 61 -3.56 10.09 2.49
C ASP A 61 -4.81 9.46 1.84
N GLN A 62 -5.90 10.21 1.81
CA GLN A 62 -7.14 9.76 1.17
C GLN A 62 -7.12 9.82 -0.37
N SER A 63 -6.05 10.32 -1.00
CA SER A 63 -5.97 10.50 -2.44
C SER A 63 -6.33 9.23 -3.20
N PRO A 64 -7.26 9.28 -4.17
CA PRO A 64 -7.76 8.10 -4.88
C PRO A 64 -6.70 7.47 -5.78
N SER A 65 -5.63 8.18 -6.10
CA SER A 65 -4.54 7.71 -6.95
C SER A 65 -3.18 8.11 -6.40
N GLY A 66 -2.18 7.26 -6.61
CA GLY A 66 -0.77 7.56 -6.38
C GLY A 66 -0.04 7.64 -7.72
N PRO A 67 0.40 8.83 -8.16
CA PRO A 67 1.12 8.98 -9.42
C PRO A 67 2.51 8.34 -9.33
N LYS A 68 3.06 7.95 -10.47
CA LYS A 68 4.32 7.20 -10.53
C LYS A 68 5.49 8.02 -10.00
N GLU A 69 5.45 9.32 -10.22
CA GLU A 69 6.50 10.29 -9.91
C GLU A 69 6.71 10.48 -8.40
N LEU A 70 5.73 10.09 -7.58
CA LEU A 70 5.80 10.11 -6.12
C LEU A 70 6.19 8.76 -5.53
N HIS A 71 6.25 7.69 -6.34
CA HIS A 71 6.54 6.34 -5.87
C HIS A 71 8.01 6.18 -5.48
N LEU A 72 8.28 6.01 -4.19
CA LEU A 72 9.64 6.01 -3.67
C LEU A 72 10.42 4.74 -4.00
N GLY A 73 9.75 3.61 -4.19
CA GLY A 73 10.31 2.54 -5.03
C GLY A 73 10.05 1.09 -4.62
N VAL A 74 10.11 0.25 -5.66
CA VAL A 74 9.96 -1.21 -5.58
C VAL A 74 11.28 -1.83 -5.17
N LEU A 75 11.29 -2.70 -4.15
CA LEU A 75 12.38 -3.64 -3.91
C LEU A 75 12.24 -4.85 -4.84
N ALA A 76 13.08 -4.93 -5.87
CA ALA A 76 13.04 -6.03 -6.83
C ALA A 76 13.90 -7.23 -6.39
N SER A 77 13.75 -8.36 -7.10
CA SER A 77 14.45 -9.61 -6.80
C SER A 77 15.98 -9.53 -6.91
N ASP A 78 16.51 -8.53 -7.62
CA ASP A 78 17.94 -8.22 -7.69
C ASP A 78 18.43 -7.36 -6.51
N LYS A 79 17.59 -7.19 -5.48
CA LYS A 79 17.84 -6.42 -4.25
C LYS A 79 18.05 -4.92 -4.48
N LYS A 80 17.67 -4.40 -5.64
CA LYS A 80 17.71 -2.97 -5.94
C LYS A 80 16.35 -2.33 -5.71
N ILE A 81 16.38 -1.05 -5.31
CA ILE A 81 15.19 -0.20 -5.21
C ILE A 81 15.02 0.52 -6.54
N TYR A 82 13.83 0.42 -7.13
CA TYR A 82 13.46 1.11 -8.36
C TYR A 82 12.42 2.19 -8.02
N PRO A 83 12.82 3.47 -7.90
CA PRO A 83 11.87 4.57 -7.73
C PRO A 83 11.05 4.74 -9.01
N ASN A 84 9.97 5.53 -8.94
CA ASN A 84 9.16 5.90 -10.08
C ASN A 84 8.86 4.70 -10.97
N SER A 85 8.21 3.67 -10.41
CA SER A 85 8.12 2.35 -11.07
C SER A 85 6.70 1.91 -11.34
N LEU A 86 5.72 2.41 -10.61
CA LEU A 86 4.32 2.07 -10.77
C LEU A 86 3.46 3.26 -10.32
N SER A 87 2.20 3.26 -10.75
CA SER A 87 1.14 4.13 -10.24
C SER A 87 0.07 3.25 -9.59
N VAL A 88 -0.71 3.82 -8.69
CA VAL A 88 -1.84 3.12 -8.07
C VAL A 88 -3.15 3.89 -8.15
N VAL A 89 -4.25 3.15 -8.09
CA VAL A 89 -5.62 3.69 -7.97
C VAL A 89 -6.36 2.86 -6.92
N LYS A 90 -6.99 3.54 -5.95
CA LYS A 90 -7.88 2.92 -4.97
C LYS A 90 -9.16 2.46 -5.66
N THR A 91 -9.60 1.26 -5.34
CA THR A 91 -10.91 0.73 -5.71
C THR A 91 -11.63 0.27 -4.45
N ASP A 92 -12.89 -0.18 -4.56
CA ASP A 92 -13.63 -0.69 -3.42
C ASP A 92 -12.98 -1.99 -2.89
N GLY A 93 -12.17 -1.91 -1.83
CA GLY A 93 -11.52 -3.05 -1.20
C GLY A 93 -10.23 -3.58 -1.84
N MET A 94 -9.67 -2.89 -2.83
CA MET A 94 -8.43 -3.32 -3.50
C MET A 94 -7.62 -2.13 -4.04
N LEU A 95 -6.30 -2.29 -4.09
CA LEU A 95 -5.39 -1.32 -4.69
C LEU A 95 -4.98 -1.78 -6.09
N TRP A 96 -5.38 -1.04 -7.12
CA TRP A 96 -4.89 -1.29 -8.47
C TRP A 96 -3.52 -0.68 -8.67
N SER A 97 -2.65 -1.42 -9.34
CA SER A 97 -1.31 -0.98 -9.70
C SER A 97 -1.02 -1.21 -11.18
N THR A 98 -0.28 -0.29 -11.80
CA THR A 98 0.30 -0.50 -13.13
C THR A 98 1.40 -1.57 -13.08
N LEU A 99 1.81 -2.10 -14.24
CA LEU A 99 2.93 -3.06 -14.29
C LEU A 99 4.22 -2.37 -13.81
N PRO A 100 4.87 -2.85 -12.73
CA PRO A 100 6.10 -2.25 -12.24
C PRO A 100 7.21 -2.19 -13.30
N GLN A 101 7.84 -1.03 -13.45
CA GLN A 101 8.92 -0.77 -14.40
C GLN A 101 10.28 -1.22 -13.86
N ILE A 102 10.37 -2.52 -13.56
CA ILE A 102 11.58 -3.17 -13.04
C ILE A 102 12.22 -4.10 -14.08
N LYS A 103 13.44 -4.58 -13.80
CA LYS A 103 14.06 -5.64 -14.62
C LYS A 103 13.18 -6.88 -14.67
N LYS A 104 13.16 -7.57 -15.81
CA LYS A 104 12.34 -8.78 -16.05
C LYS A 104 10.82 -8.57 -15.88
N ARG A 105 10.32 -7.32 -15.96
CA ARG A 105 8.88 -7.01 -15.89
C ARG A 105 8.00 -7.75 -16.90
N PHE A 106 8.58 -8.24 -17.99
CA PHE A 106 7.88 -9.08 -18.95
C PHE A 106 7.30 -10.34 -18.29
N LEU A 107 8.04 -11.02 -17.42
CA LEU A 107 7.53 -12.18 -16.68
C LEU A 107 6.43 -11.77 -15.69
N LEU A 108 6.62 -10.65 -15.01
CA LEU A 108 5.62 -10.08 -14.10
C LEU A 108 4.31 -9.70 -14.83
N SER A 109 4.38 -9.38 -16.13
CA SER A 109 3.21 -8.98 -16.92
C SER A 109 2.13 -10.05 -17.04
N PHE A 110 2.50 -11.34 -16.90
CA PHE A 110 1.58 -12.47 -16.89
C PHE A 110 0.85 -12.64 -15.56
N ILE A 111 1.32 -11.97 -14.49
CA ILE A 111 0.75 -12.07 -13.15
C ILE A 111 -0.27 -10.93 -12.98
N ARG A 112 -1.42 -11.27 -12.40
CA ARG A 112 -2.51 -10.31 -12.11
C ARG A 112 -2.64 -10.01 -10.63
N ASN A 113 -2.44 -11.02 -9.79
CA ASN A 113 -2.45 -10.89 -8.35
C ASN A 113 -1.07 -10.43 -7.88
N TYR A 114 -0.95 -9.21 -7.38
CA TYR A 114 0.31 -8.67 -6.87
C TYR A 114 0.43 -8.74 -5.35
N HIS A 115 -0.56 -9.33 -4.65
CA HIS A 115 -0.54 -9.51 -3.20
C HIS A 115 0.77 -10.13 -2.69
N PHE A 116 1.34 -11.09 -3.42
CA PHE A 116 2.61 -11.74 -3.07
C PHE A 116 3.79 -10.77 -2.92
N ALA A 117 3.65 -9.55 -3.43
CA ALA A 117 4.68 -8.51 -3.45
C ALA A 117 4.20 -7.20 -2.78
N ASP A 118 3.08 -7.18 -2.04
CA ASP A 118 2.52 -5.92 -1.51
C ASP A 118 3.56 -5.08 -0.75
N VAL A 119 4.39 -5.70 0.10
CA VAL A 119 5.46 -4.99 0.82
C VAL A 119 6.58 -4.54 -0.12
N ASN A 120 6.98 -5.40 -1.07
CA ASN A 120 8.08 -5.11 -1.99
C ASN A 120 7.73 -4.02 -3.00
N LEU A 121 6.47 -3.95 -3.45
CA LEU A 121 6.01 -2.94 -4.38
C LEU A 121 6.19 -1.53 -3.82
N PHE A 122 6.00 -1.34 -2.52
CA PHE A 122 6.06 -0.04 -1.84
C PHE A 122 7.17 0.01 -0.77
N TRP A 123 8.24 -0.76 -0.95
CA TRP A 123 9.26 -0.97 0.08
C TRP A 123 9.82 0.34 0.65
N LYS A 124 10.20 1.26 -0.25
CA LYS A 124 10.78 2.53 0.17
C LYS A 124 9.72 3.46 0.75
N ASP A 125 8.51 3.45 0.20
CA ASP A 125 7.37 4.24 0.70
C ASP A 125 7.01 3.84 2.13
N ILE A 126 6.91 2.54 2.41
CA ILE A 126 6.66 2.00 3.75
C ILE A 126 7.79 2.40 4.71
N GLN A 127 9.05 2.26 4.27
CA GLN A 127 10.20 2.64 5.09
C GLN A 127 10.13 4.11 5.52
N GLN A 128 9.88 5.03 4.57
CA GLN A 128 9.81 6.46 4.90
C GLN A 128 8.62 6.80 5.79
N ASN A 129 7.45 6.21 5.54
CA ASN A 129 6.27 6.46 6.36
C ASN A 129 6.40 5.90 7.79
N ALA A 130 7.03 4.73 7.96
CA ALA A 130 7.33 4.19 9.28
C ALA A 130 8.25 5.12 10.09
N LEU A 131 9.30 5.66 9.46
CA LEU A 131 10.19 6.64 10.11
C LEU A 131 9.44 7.90 10.52
N LEU A 132 8.66 8.49 9.61
CA LEU A 132 7.85 9.69 9.88
C LEU A 132 6.90 9.50 11.05
N ARG A 133 6.20 8.36 11.12
CA ARG A 133 5.24 8.05 12.19
C ARG A 133 5.92 7.84 13.54
N ILE A 134 7.14 7.31 13.55
CA ILE A 134 7.95 7.18 14.77
C ILE A 134 8.42 8.55 15.24
N GLU A 135 8.95 9.37 14.34
CA GLU A 135 9.38 10.73 14.64
C GLU A 135 8.24 11.58 15.21
N ASN A 136 7.06 11.55 14.56
CA ASN A 136 5.89 12.28 15.04
C ASN A 136 5.41 11.78 16.42
N TRP A 137 5.49 10.47 16.68
CA TRP A 137 5.18 9.93 18.01
C TRP A 137 6.19 10.41 19.07
N LEU A 138 7.49 10.37 18.77
CA LEU A 138 8.53 10.84 19.69
C LEU A 138 8.35 12.33 20.00
N ASN A 139 8.11 13.18 19.00
CA ASN A 139 7.93 14.62 19.20
C ASN A 139 6.72 14.98 20.08
N GLN A 140 5.68 14.13 20.11
CA GLN A 140 4.48 14.35 20.94
C GLN A 140 4.57 13.71 22.33
N ASN A 141 5.57 12.87 22.58
CA ASN A 141 5.72 12.08 23.81
C ASN A 141 7.13 12.23 24.41
N GLN A 142 7.88 13.25 24.01
CA GLN A 142 9.10 13.69 24.68
C GLN A 142 8.69 14.67 25.77
N ASP A 143 9.03 14.33 27.02
CA ASP A 143 8.92 15.20 28.19
C ASP A 143 9.85 16.41 28.10
#